data_AF-A0A3B9UVZ1-F1
#
_entry.id   AF-A0A3B9UVZ1-F1
#
_cell.length_a   1.000
_cell.length_b   1.000
_cell.length_c   1.000
_cell.angle_alpha   90.00
_cell.angle_beta   90.00
_cell.angle_gamma   90.00
#
_symmetry.space_group_name_H-M   'P 1'
#
loop_
_entity.id
_entity.type
_entity.pdbx_description
1 polymer ?
#
loop_
_entity_poly.entity_id
_entity_poly.type
_entity_poly.pdbx_seq_one_letter_code
_entity_poly.pdbx_strand_id
1 'polypeptide(L)'
;EHQNWNIELLGEERICRLKTLPTERIINICDKKILMVHSRIDSMTDLPLLYKEVTLDKYTEDYGDICDYVLIGHTHYQSLIKHWSGKPIINPGSIGCSRDGLVNFAILEFDGKAV
;
A
#
# COMPACT_ATOMS: atom_id res chain seq x y z
N GLU A 1 -22.09 -5.25 -13.92
CA GLU A 1 -22.77 -3.93 -14.02
C GLU A 1 -21.92 -2.77 -13.52
N HIS A 2 -21.47 -2.75 -12.26
CA HIS A 2 -20.72 -1.60 -11.70
C HIS A 2 -19.41 -1.24 -12.42
N GLN A 3 -18.66 -2.21 -12.95
CA GLN A 3 -17.41 -1.91 -13.67
C GLN A 3 -17.66 -1.18 -14.98
N ASN A 4 -18.63 -1.64 -15.78
CA ASN A 4 -18.98 -0.99 -17.05
C ASN A 4 -19.48 0.44 -16.82
N TRP A 5 -20.34 0.63 -15.81
CA TRP A 5 -20.80 1.95 -15.42
C TRP A 5 -19.64 2.88 -15.01
N ASN A 6 -18.67 2.39 -14.23
CA ASN A 6 -17.49 3.17 -13.87
C ASN A 6 -16.62 3.50 -15.09
N ILE A 7 -16.46 2.57 -16.03
CA ILE A 7 -15.69 2.78 -17.27
C ILE A 7 -16.36 3.87 -18.12
N GLU A 8 -17.68 3.80 -18.29
CA GLU A 8 -18.48 4.80 -19.01
C GLU A 8 -18.37 6.18 -18.35
N LEU A 9 -18.50 6.25 -17.02
CA LEU A 9 -18.42 7.50 -16.26
C LEU A 9 -17.03 8.15 -16.34
N LEU A 10 -15.97 7.33 -16.31
CA LEU A 10 -14.59 7.83 -16.38
C LEU A 10 -14.26 8.37 -17.78
N GLY A 11 -14.79 7.73 -18.83
CA GLY A 11 -14.49 8.04 -20.22
C GLY A 11 -13.12 7.55 -20.66
N GLU A 12 -12.90 7.49 -21.98
CA GLU A 12 -11.70 6.90 -22.58
C GLU A 12 -10.40 7.55 -22.11
N GLU A 13 -10.36 8.88 -22.03
CA GLU A 13 -9.17 9.64 -21.63
C GLU A 13 -8.65 9.20 -20.25
N ARG A 14 -9.55 9.14 -19.25
CA ARG A 14 -9.18 8.78 -17.87
C ARG A 14 -8.82 7.31 -17.76
N ILE A 15 -9.53 6.43 -18.48
CA ILE A 15 -9.18 5.00 -18.54
C ILE A 15 -7.79 4.79 -19.14
N CYS A 16 -7.47 5.48 -20.23
CA CYS A 16 -6.14 5.44 -20.84
C CYS A 16 -5.08 5.93 -19.85
N ARG A 17 -5.34 7.01 -19.11
CA ARG A 17 -4.43 7.49 -18.07
C ARG A 17 -4.27 6.49 -16.93
N LEU A 18 -5.35 5.86 -16.44
CA LEU A 18 -5.28 4.85 -15.37
C LEU A 18 -4.40 3.66 -15.78
N LYS A 19 -4.47 3.23 -17.04
CA LYS A 19 -3.62 2.14 -17.57
C LYS A 19 -2.13 2.45 -17.56
N THR A 20 -1.74 3.73 -17.52
CA THR A 20 -0.33 4.15 -17.45
C THR A 20 0.20 4.26 -16.01
N LEU A 21 -0.68 4.16 -15.01
CA LEU A 21 -0.23 4.24 -13.63
C LEU A 21 0.62 3.01 -13.26
N PRO A 22 1.75 3.20 -12.59
CA PRO A 22 2.58 2.09 -12.19
C PRO A 22 1.88 1.32 -11.06
N THR A 23 2.06 0.00 -11.05
CA THR A 23 1.51 -0.89 -10.01
C THR A 23 2.33 -0.85 -8.72
N GLU A 24 3.57 -0.38 -8.82
CA GLU A 24 4.52 -0.18 -7.72
C GLU A 24 5.23 1.16 -7.85
N ARG A 25 5.66 1.72 -6.72
CA ARG A 25 6.53 2.89 -6.70
C ARG A 25 7.52 2.78 -5.55
N ILE A 26 8.77 3.15 -5.80
CA ILE A 26 9.77 3.33 -4.75
C ILE A 26 10.12 4.82 -4.69
N ILE A 27 10.04 5.42 -3.51
CA ILE A 27 10.47 6.80 -3.24
C ILE A 27 11.55 6.82 -2.17
N ASN A 28 12.41 7.83 -2.19
CA ASN A 28 13.41 8.06 -1.15
C ASN A 28 13.08 9.35 -0.42
N ILE A 29 12.96 9.30 0.92
CA ILE A 29 12.73 10.45 1.79
C ILE A 29 13.72 10.34 2.97
N CYS A 30 14.56 11.35 3.19
CA CYS A 30 15.54 11.36 4.30
C CYS A 30 16.38 10.07 4.38
N ASP A 31 16.92 9.63 3.24
CA ASP A 31 17.68 8.38 3.09
C ASP A 31 16.92 7.09 3.45
N LYS A 32 15.59 7.17 3.58
CA LYS A 32 14.69 6.03 3.72
C LYS A 32 14.03 5.71 2.39
N LYS A 33 14.21 4.47 1.95
CA LYS A 33 13.56 3.94 0.76
C LYS A 33 12.21 3.36 1.14
N ILE A 34 11.15 3.84 0.50
CA ILE A 34 9.77 3.49 0.80
C ILE A 34 9.17 2.82 -0.43
N LEU A 35 8.75 1.56 -0.28
CA LEU A 35 8.00 0.83 -1.30
C LEU A 35 6.50 1.15 -1.13
N MET A 36 5.82 1.42 -2.24
CA MET A 36 4.38 1.65 -2.30
C MET A 36 3.77 0.67 -3.30
N VAL A 37 2.86 -0.19 -2.84
CA VAL A 37 2.11 -1.14 -3.68
C VAL A 37 0.65 -1.17 -3.22
N HIS A 38 -0.29 -1.56 -4.09
CA HIS A 38 -1.69 -1.57 -3.67
C HIS A 38 -1.99 -2.69 -2.66
N SER A 39 -1.45 -3.89 -2.87
CA SER A 39 -1.64 -5.02 -1.96
C SER A 39 -0.36 -5.82 -1.73
N ARG A 40 0.08 -6.61 -2.72
CA ARG A 40 1.35 -7.37 -2.69
C ARG A 40 2.32 -6.83 -3.75
N ILE A 41 3.59 -7.21 -3.61
CA ILE A 41 4.63 -6.90 -4.61
C ILE A 41 4.37 -7.57 -5.97
N ASP A 42 3.78 -8.75 -5.96
CA ASP A 42 3.52 -9.60 -7.13
C ASP A 42 2.04 -9.62 -7.57
N SER A 43 1.14 -9.00 -6.81
CA SER A 43 -0.30 -8.97 -7.11
C SER A 43 -1.01 -7.77 -6.49
N MET A 44 -1.77 -7.04 -7.30
CA MET A 44 -2.61 -5.93 -6.83
C MET A 44 -3.91 -6.41 -6.16
N THR A 45 -4.36 -7.63 -6.44
CA THR A 45 -5.70 -8.12 -6.06
C THR A 45 -5.66 -9.14 -4.94
N ASP A 46 -4.53 -9.80 -4.74
CA ASP A 46 -4.37 -10.78 -3.67
C ASP A 46 -4.33 -10.09 -2.32
N LEU A 47 -4.92 -10.72 -1.31
CA LEU A 47 -4.76 -10.26 0.07
C LEU A 47 -3.28 -10.34 0.52
N PRO A 48 -2.81 -9.39 1.36
CA PRO A 48 -1.50 -9.49 2.00
C PRO A 48 -1.34 -10.81 2.77
N LEU A 49 -0.11 -11.35 2.90
CA LEU A 49 0.10 -12.65 3.58
C LEU A 49 -0.46 -12.67 5.00
N LEU A 50 -0.54 -11.51 5.67
CA LEU A 50 -1.15 -11.37 6.99
C LEU A 50 -2.51 -12.10 7.12
N TYR A 51 -3.27 -12.19 6.04
CA TYR A 51 -4.60 -12.84 5.99
C TYR A 51 -4.56 -14.28 5.46
N LYS A 52 -3.37 -14.88 5.31
CA LYS A 52 -3.14 -16.24 4.78
C LYS A 52 -2.50 -17.16 5.83
N GLU A 53 -2.80 -16.95 7.11
CA GLU A 53 -2.34 -17.78 8.25
C GLU A 53 -0.81 -17.96 8.35
N VAL A 54 -0.04 -16.96 7.91
CA VAL A 54 1.44 -16.97 8.04
C VAL A 54 1.91 -16.30 9.33
N THR A 55 3.17 -16.54 9.69
CA THR A 55 3.82 -15.82 10.79
C THR A 55 4.10 -14.35 10.43
N LEU A 56 4.19 -13.47 11.44
CA LEU A 56 4.52 -12.06 11.21
C LEU A 56 5.89 -11.88 10.55
N ASP A 57 6.87 -12.75 10.85
CA ASP A 57 8.17 -12.78 10.15
C ASP A 57 7.98 -12.93 8.64
N LYS A 58 7.28 -13.99 8.22
CA LYS A 58 7.01 -14.24 6.79
C LYS A 58 6.26 -13.09 6.13
N TYR A 59 5.33 -12.47 6.83
CA TYR A 59 4.60 -11.31 6.30
C TYR A 59 5.48 -10.08 6.14
N THR A 60 6.33 -9.78 7.12
CA THR A 60 7.18 -8.59 7.11
C THR A 60 8.40 -8.72 6.18
N GLU A 61 8.81 -9.96 5.87
CA GLU A 61 9.87 -10.29 4.92
C GLU A 61 9.38 -10.44 3.46
N ASP A 62 8.06 -10.54 3.24
CA ASP A 62 7.41 -10.79 1.94
C ASP A 62 7.79 -9.79 0.83
N TYR A 63 8.22 -8.59 1.21
CA TYR A 63 8.59 -7.50 0.29
C TYR A 63 10.11 -7.41 0.08
N GLY A 64 10.89 -8.42 0.47
CA GLY A 64 12.35 -8.53 0.28
C GLY A 64 13.19 -7.46 0.97
N ASP A 65 14.47 -7.30 0.60
CA ASP A 65 15.38 -6.31 1.23
C ASP A 65 15.56 -5.03 0.39
N ILE A 66 14.55 -4.67 -0.41
CA ILE A 66 14.65 -3.55 -1.36
C ILE A 66 14.25 -2.19 -0.77
N CYS A 67 13.76 -2.10 0.47
CA CYS A 67 13.27 -0.87 1.07
C CYS A 67 13.27 -0.93 2.61
N ASP A 68 13.22 0.23 3.26
CA ASP A 68 13.11 0.40 4.72
C ASP A 68 11.66 0.31 5.22
N TYR A 69 10.70 0.76 4.41
CA TYR A 69 9.27 0.79 4.73
C TYR A 69 8.43 0.27 3.56
N VAL A 70 7.26 -0.31 3.87
CA VAL A 70 6.27 -0.71 2.86
C VAL A 70 4.94 -0.04 3.16
N LEU A 71 4.37 0.63 2.16
CA LEU A 71 3.02 1.18 2.20
C LEU A 71 2.12 0.33 1.32
N ILE A 72 1.04 -0.18 1.91
CA ILE A 72 0.01 -0.98 1.25
C ILE A 72 -1.37 -0.33 1.38
N GLY A 73 -2.34 -0.82 0.61
CA GLY A 73 -3.74 -0.45 0.73
C GLY A 73 -4.64 -1.68 0.71
N HIS A 74 -5.60 -1.72 -0.21
CA HIS A 74 -6.44 -2.88 -0.55
C HIS A 74 -7.43 -3.38 0.52
N THR A 75 -6.99 -3.58 1.77
CA THR A 75 -7.83 -4.16 2.84
C THR A 75 -8.82 -3.15 3.43
N HIS A 76 -8.53 -1.85 3.27
CA HIS A 76 -9.26 -0.73 3.84
C HIS A 76 -9.28 -0.70 5.39
N TYR A 77 -8.36 -1.43 6.03
CA TYR A 77 -8.12 -1.37 7.46
C TYR A 77 -6.84 -0.59 7.74
N GLN A 78 -6.92 0.42 8.60
CA GLN A 78 -5.72 1.12 9.05
C GLN A 78 -4.87 0.18 9.91
N SER A 79 -3.58 0.05 9.59
CA SER A 79 -2.65 -0.80 10.34
C SER A 79 -1.22 -0.33 10.25
N LEU A 80 -0.47 -0.57 11.34
CA LEU A 80 0.98 -0.50 11.41
C LEU A 80 1.46 -1.84 11.95
N ILE A 81 2.19 -2.59 11.13
CA ILE A 81 2.69 -3.91 11.50
C ILE A 81 4.21 -3.87 11.44
N LYS A 82 4.83 -4.17 12.58
CA LYS A 82 6.27 -4.24 12.73
C LYS A 82 6.61 -5.45 13.60
N HIS A 83 7.54 -6.26 13.13
CA HIS A 83 8.05 -7.42 13.86
C HIS A 83 9.57 -7.35 13.98
N TRP A 84 10.17 -8.10 14.91
CA TRP A 84 11.56 -7.93 15.36
C TRP A 84 12.61 -7.95 14.23
N SER A 85 12.48 -8.84 13.25
CA SER A 85 13.36 -8.95 12.08
C SER A 85 12.85 -8.22 10.84
N GLY A 86 11.60 -7.74 10.89
CA GLY A 86 10.85 -7.29 9.73
C GLY A 86 10.80 -5.79 9.57
N LYS A 87 10.63 -5.34 8.32
CA LYS A 87 10.37 -3.93 8.03
C LYS A 87 8.94 -3.54 8.38
N PRO A 88 8.72 -2.28 8.80
CA PRO A 88 7.38 -1.79 9.05
C PRO A 88 6.54 -1.80 7.77
N ILE A 89 5.36 -2.39 7.85
CA ILE A 89 4.34 -2.34 6.80
C ILE A 89 3.17 -1.49 7.32
N ILE A 90 2.79 -0.48 6.55
CA ILE A 90 1.76 0.49 6.91
C ILE A 90 0.62 0.42 5.90
N ASN A 91 -0.61 0.32 6.41
CA ASN A 91 -1.82 0.53 5.65
C ASN A 91 -2.53 1.78 6.18
N PRO A 92 -2.72 2.84 5.38
CA PRO A 92 -3.40 4.04 5.84
C PRO A 92 -4.91 3.82 6.04
N GLY A 93 -5.45 2.67 5.61
CA GLY A 93 -6.87 2.38 5.57
C GLY A 93 -7.48 2.91 4.27
N SER A 94 -8.70 3.45 4.34
CA SER A 94 -9.40 3.98 3.17
C SER A 94 -10.06 5.31 3.45
N ILE A 95 -9.96 6.22 2.47
CA ILE A 95 -10.62 7.53 2.52
C ILE A 95 -12.12 7.40 2.30
N GLY A 96 -12.54 6.54 1.36
CA GLY A 96 -13.93 6.46 0.89
C GLY A 96 -14.65 5.14 1.15
N CYS A 97 -13.95 4.11 1.61
CA CYS A 97 -14.50 2.76 1.79
C CYS A 97 -13.92 2.07 3.04
N SER A 98 -13.71 2.81 4.12
CA SER A 98 -13.21 2.23 5.37
C SER A 98 -14.19 1.21 5.95
N ARG A 99 -13.64 0.27 6.72
CA ARG A 99 -14.41 -0.82 7.33
C ARG A 99 -14.98 -0.46 8.69
N ASP A 100 -14.44 0.58 9.32
CA ASP A 100 -14.86 1.11 10.62
C ASP A 100 -15.85 2.28 10.51
N GLY A 101 -16.15 2.73 9.28
CA GLY A 101 -17.05 3.85 9.01
C GLY A 101 -16.41 5.24 9.19
N LEU A 102 -15.09 5.32 9.41
CA LEU A 102 -14.34 6.56 9.57
C LEU A 102 -13.41 6.80 8.39
N VAL A 103 -13.13 8.06 8.04
CA VAL A 103 -12.09 8.34 7.04
C VAL A 103 -10.72 7.98 7.63
N ASN A 104 -10.01 7.03 7.03
CA ASN A 104 -8.66 6.67 7.47
C ASN A 104 -7.60 7.22 6.51
N PHE A 105 -6.52 7.74 7.11
CA PHE A 105 -5.29 8.10 6.41
C PHE A 105 -4.12 7.99 7.40
N ALA A 106 -2.88 8.03 6.91
CA ALA A 106 -1.68 8.07 7.74
C ALA A 106 -0.80 9.26 7.35
N ILE A 107 -0.19 9.89 8.35
CA ILE A 107 0.88 10.86 8.17
C ILE A 107 2.17 10.18 8.61
N LEU A 108 3.16 10.14 7.72
CA LEU A 108 4.50 9.66 8.03
C LEU A 108 5.41 10.88 8.09
N GLU A 109 6.01 11.11 9.26
CA GLU A 109 6.99 12.16 9.49
C GLU A 109 8.39 11.53 9.53
N PHE A 110 9.30 12.11 8.76
CA PHE A 110 10.70 11.71 8.72
C PHE A 110 11.54 12.89 9.19
N ASP A 111 12.19 12.75 10.34
CA ASP A 111 13.14 13.74 10.83
C ASP A 111 14.41 13.69 9.97
N GLY A 112 14.58 14.67 9.10
CA GLY A 112 15.84 14.87 8.41
C GLY A 112 16.89 15.40 9.39
N LYS A 113 18.11 14.87 9.35
CA LYS A 113 19.25 15.70 9.73
C LYS A 113 19.44 16.72 8.61
N ALA A 114 19.44 18.01 8.93
CA ALA A 114 20.01 18.99 8.02
C ALA A 114 21.45 18.56 7.72
N VAL A 115 21.74 18.26 6.45
CA VAL A 115 23.09 18.02 5.97
C VAL A 115 23.81 19.36 5.83
#